data_AF-A0A3S3H3U4-F1
#
_entry.id   AF-A0A3S3H3U4-F1
#
_cell.length_a   1.000
_cell.length_b   1.000
_cell.length_c   1.000
_cell.angle_alpha   90.00
_cell.angle_beta   90.00
_cell.angle_gamma   90.00
#
_symmetry.space_group_name_H-M   'P 1'
#
loop_
_entity.id
_entity.type
_entity.pdbx_description
1 polymer ?
#
loop_
_entity_poly.entity_id
_entity_poly.type
_entity_poly.pdbx_seq_one_letter_code
_entity_poly.pdbx_strand_id
1 'polypeptide(L)'
;MKSSLILSDVVALKKVIDESLSNANDRGLTGLPLWKRVLPIVGSYQLYDVDAAELSPLIAAKDSHLMQNAVTLFMQHRNLVEAVKLYSEKRERVKEIVKNHLAVQEGVITSGLTKEELSQMLPLEIEMESLIKSIRVMVSDLIELGELVTFGIGPEMRKFFGTNDFPLFEKGKSPAE
;
A
#
# COMPACT_ATOMS: atom_id res chain seq x y z
N MET A 1 -13.59 -4.56 -12.62
CA MET A 1 -14.24 -4.85 -11.31
C MET A 1 -13.42 -4.16 -10.23
N LYS A 2 -13.98 -3.75 -9.10
CA LYS A 2 -13.19 -3.01 -8.09
C LYS A 2 -11.99 -3.80 -7.54
N SER A 3 -12.07 -5.13 -7.48
CA SER A 3 -10.95 -6.01 -7.11
C SER A 3 -9.72 -5.84 -8.01
N SER A 4 -9.90 -5.63 -9.33
CA SER A 4 -8.78 -5.40 -10.25
C SER A 4 -8.15 -4.01 -10.07
N LEU A 5 -8.94 -3.01 -9.63
CA LEU A 5 -8.42 -1.69 -9.28
C LEU A 5 -7.58 -1.76 -8.00
N ILE A 6 -8.08 -2.46 -6.97
CA ILE A 6 -7.31 -2.75 -5.75
C ILE A 6 -6.00 -3.45 -6.08
N LEU A 7 -6.03 -4.50 -6.89
CA LEU A 7 -4.81 -5.23 -7.28
C LEU A 7 -3.80 -4.31 -7.97
N SER A 8 -4.27 -3.48 -8.92
CA SER A 8 -3.42 -2.49 -9.60
C SER A 8 -2.79 -1.51 -8.62
N ASP A 9 -3.58 -0.97 -7.68
CA ASP A 9 -3.13 0.02 -6.70
C ASP A 9 -2.08 -0.59 -5.75
N VAL A 10 -2.30 -1.81 -5.28
CA VAL A 10 -1.36 -2.52 -4.39
C VAL A 10 -0.07 -2.88 -5.13
N VAL A 11 -0.14 -3.32 -6.39
CA VAL A 11 1.05 -3.59 -7.23
C VAL A 11 1.85 -2.32 -7.47
N ALA A 12 1.18 -1.20 -7.77
CA ALA A 12 1.83 0.10 -7.94
C ALA A 12 2.53 0.54 -6.64
N LEU A 13 1.88 0.37 -5.49
CA LEU A 13 2.46 0.67 -4.19
C LEU A 13 3.71 -0.16 -3.91
N LYS A 14 3.67 -1.47 -4.20
CA LYS A 14 4.84 -2.36 -4.09
C LYS A 14 6.00 -1.82 -4.92
N LYS A 15 5.73 -1.49 -6.18
CA LYS A 15 6.73 -1.01 -7.13
C LYS A 15 7.42 0.27 -6.62
N VAL A 16 6.65 1.24 -6.13
CA VAL A 16 7.19 2.50 -5.59
C VAL A 16 8.11 2.25 -4.38
N ILE A 17 7.72 1.34 -3.47
CA ILE A 17 8.54 0.98 -2.31
C ILE A 17 9.83 0.29 -2.76
N ASP A 18 9.73 -0.69 -3.65
CA ASP A 18 10.88 -1.46 -4.13
C ASP A 18 11.86 -0.58 -4.92
N GLU A 19 11.36 0.31 -5.78
CA GLU A 19 12.18 1.29 -6.51
C GLU A 19 12.91 2.23 -5.55
N SER A 20 12.23 2.70 -4.49
CA SER A 20 12.87 3.54 -3.47
C SER A 20 14.01 2.80 -2.76
N LEU A 21 13.77 1.54 -2.39
CA LEU A 21 14.77 0.71 -1.73
C LEU A 21 15.94 0.35 -2.65
N SER A 22 15.67 0.06 -3.93
CA SER A 22 16.71 -0.18 -4.94
C SER A 22 17.60 1.04 -5.09
N ASN A 23 17.00 2.22 -5.32
CA ASN A 23 17.74 3.48 -5.44
C ASN A 23 18.57 3.80 -4.19
N ALA A 24 18.07 3.47 -2.99
CA ALA A 24 18.83 3.63 -1.75
C ALA A 24 20.01 2.64 -1.68
N ASN A 25 19.84 1.40 -2.14
CA ASN A 25 20.90 0.40 -2.20
C ASN A 25 22.00 0.81 -3.17
N ASP A 26 21.63 1.30 -4.36
CA ASP A 26 22.58 1.76 -5.39
C ASP A 26 23.44 2.93 -4.90
N ARG A 27 22.94 3.69 -3.91
CA ARG A 27 23.64 4.78 -3.24
C ARG A 27 24.40 4.35 -1.97
N GLY A 28 24.46 3.05 -1.67
CA GLY A 28 25.13 2.53 -0.48
C GLY A 28 24.43 2.83 0.84
N LEU A 29 23.13 3.17 0.83
CA LEU A 29 22.36 3.55 2.01
C LEU A 29 21.75 2.34 2.75
N THR A 30 22.29 1.13 2.54
CA THR A 30 21.72 -0.12 3.06
C THR A 30 21.70 -0.20 4.59
N GLY A 31 22.61 0.51 5.26
CA GLY A 31 22.69 0.60 6.72
C GLY A 31 21.67 1.55 7.37
N LEU A 32 20.91 2.32 6.57
CA LEU A 32 19.87 3.21 7.10
C LEU A 32 18.56 2.46 7.36
N PRO A 33 17.75 2.94 8.33
CA PRO A 33 16.41 2.41 8.56
C PRO A 33 15.52 2.56 7.31
N LEU A 34 14.54 1.68 7.16
CA LEU A 34 13.68 1.62 5.97
C LEU A 34 12.96 2.94 5.73
N TRP A 35 12.46 3.60 6.77
CA TRP A 35 11.73 4.85 6.60
C TRP A 35 12.58 5.98 5.99
N LYS A 36 13.91 5.98 6.20
CA LYS A 36 14.86 6.93 5.57
C LYS A 36 15.15 6.57 4.11
N ARG A 37 14.96 5.30 3.74
CA ARG A 37 15.25 4.76 2.40
C ARG A 37 14.02 4.74 1.50
N VAL A 38 12.82 4.71 2.08
CA VAL A 38 11.56 4.78 1.35
C VAL A 38 11.14 6.25 1.18
N LEU A 39 11.00 6.65 -0.08
CA LEU A 39 10.52 7.98 -0.45
C LEU A 39 9.05 8.18 0.00
N PRO A 40 8.56 9.43 0.10
CA PRO A 40 7.17 9.64 0.45
C PRO A 40 6.29 8.97 -0.62
N ILE A 41 5.34 8.16 -0.15
CA ILE A 41 4.43 7.41 -1.01
C ILE A 41 3.36 8.39 -1.50
N VAL A 42 3.36 8.68 -2.80
CA VAL A 42 2.35 9.51 -3.45
C VAL A 42 1.44 8.59 -4.24
N GLY A 43 0.17 8.51 -3.85
CA GLY A 43 -0.80 7.62 -4.46
C GLY A 43 -2.24 8.00 -4.14
N SER A 44 -3.18 7.30 -4.78
CA SER A 44 -4.60 7.43 -4.49
C SER A 44 -4.91 6.83 -3.11
N TYR A 45 -5.51 7.61 -2.22
CA TYR A 45 -6.09 7.11 -0.96
C TYR A 45 -7.54 6.65 -1.14
N GLN A 46 -7.91 6.30 -2.37
CA GLN A 46 -9.27 5.90 -2.70
C GLN A 46 -9.60 4.58 -2.03
N LEU A 47 -10.65 4.61 -1.23
CA LEU A 47 -11.26 3.39 -0.72
C LEU A 47 -12.22 2.86 -1.79
N TYR A 48 -12.10 1.58 -2.07
CA TYR A 48 -13.10 0.84 -2.82
C TYR A 48 -13.92 0.06 -1.80
N ASP A 49 -15.17 0.43 -1.62
CA ASP A 49 -16.12 -0.37 -0.85
C ASP A 49 -16.82 -1.35 -1.78
N VAL A 50 -17.13 -2.55 -1.25
CA VAL A 50 -17.92 -3.55 -1.98
C VAL A 50 -19.38 -3.40 -1.62
N ASP A 51 -20.23 -3.30 -2.63
CA ASP A 51 -21.67 -3.37 -2.43
C ASP A 51 -22.13 -4.84 -2.41
N ALA A 52 -23.13 -5.17 -1.62
CA ALA A 52 -23.81 -6.47 -1.66
C ALA A 52 -24.31 -6.78 -3.09
N ALA A 53 -24.73 -5.76 -3.84
CA ALA A 53 -25.09 -5.89 -5.25
C ALA A 53 -23.94 -6.45 -6.10
N GLU A 54 -22.70 -6.01 -5.87
CA GLU A 54 -21.50 -6.46 -6.58
C GLU A 54 -21.10 -7.89 -6.22
N LEU A 55 -21.48 -8.37 -5.02
CA LEU A 55 -21.28 -9.75 -4.57
C LEU A 55 -22.42 -10.69 -4.98
N SER A 56 -23.55 -10.18 -5.44
CA SER A 56 -24.73 -10.97 -5.84
C SER A 56 -24.41 -12.12 -6.79
N PRO A 57 -23.54 -11.97 -7.80
CA PRO A 57 -23.17 -13.08 -8.68
C PRO A 57 -22.43 -14.20 -7.96
N LEU A 58 -21.58 -13.87 -6.99
CA LEU A 58 -20.86 -14.85 -6.17
C LEU A 58 -21.77 -15.55 -5.17
N ILE A 59 -22.72 -14.80 -4.61
CA ILE A 59 -23.77 -15.34 -3.74
C ILE A 59 -24.64 -16.33 -4.53
N ALA A 60 -25.03 -15.97 -5.75
CA ALA A 60 -25.80 -16.83 -6.65
C ALA A 60 -25.03 -18.11 -7.03
N ALA A 61 -23.72 -17.98 -7.27
CA ALA A 61 -22.82 -19.10 -7.57
C ALA A 61 -22.58 -20.05 -6.39
N LYS A 62 -23.01 -19.68 -5.17
CA LYS A 62 -22.76 -20.42 -3.91
C LYS A 62 -21.27 -20.65 -3.62
N ASP A 63 -20.37 -19.89 -4.22
CA ASP A 63 -18.94 -19.94 -3.88
C ASP A 63 -18.69 -19.06 -2.65
N SER A 64 -18.85 -19.68 -1.48
CA SER A 64 -18.59 -19.02 -0.19
C SER A 64 -17.13 -18.65 0.00
N HIS A 65 -16.19 -19.35 -0.62
CA HIS A 65 -14.76 -19.12 -0.46
C HIS A 65 -14.31 -17.87 -1.24
N LEU A 66 -14.70 -17.75 -2.52
CA LEU A 66 -14.37 -16.58 -3.33
C LEU A 66 -15.03 -15.30 -2.80
N MET A 67 -16.27 -15.42 -2.28
CA MET A 67 -16.95 -14.31 -1.61
C MET A 67 -16.21 -13.87 -0.34
N GLN A 68 -15.80 -14.81 0.52
CA GLN A 68 -15.03 -14.50 1.73
C GLN A 68 -13.69 -13.82 1.38
N ASN A 69 -13.00 -14.32 0.37
CA ASN A 69 -11.75 -13.72 -0.11
C ASN A 69 -11.96 -12.31 -0.66
N ALA A 70 -13.05 -12.08 -1.39
CA ALA A 70 -13.40 -10.74 -1.86
C ALA A 70 -13.63 -9.79 -0.67
N VAL A 71 -14.46 -10.18 0.32
CA VAL A 71 -14.70 -9.34 1.51
C VAL A 71 -13.40 -9.05 2.26
N THR A 72 -12.56 -10.07 2.48
CA THR A 72 -11.25 -9.90 3.12
C THR A 72 -10.36 -8.94 2.33
N LEU A 73 -10.34 -9.01 1.00
CA LEU A 73 -9.57 -8.12 0.14
C LEU A 73 -9.95 -6.65 0.37
N PHE A 74 -11.25 -6.33 0.36
CA PHE A 74 -11.73 -4.96 0.57
C PHE A 74 -11.40 -4.45 1.98
N MET A 75 -11.58 -5.29 3.00
CA MET A 75 -11.25 -4.94 4.39
C MET A 75 -9.74 -4.70 4.57
N GLN A 76 -8.90 -5.59 4.07
CA GLN A 76 -7.45 -5.47 4.19
C GLN A 76 -6.91 -4.31 3.36
N HIS A 77 -7.49 -4.03 2.19
CA HIS A 77 -7.13 -2.85 1.39
C HIS A 77 -7.40 -1.55 2.16
N ARG A 78 -8.53 -1.46 2.88
CA ARG A 78 -8.81 -0.31 3.74
C ARG A 78 -7.73 -0.13 4.83
N ASN A 79 -7.36 -1.21 5.50
CA ASN A 79 -6.30 -1.18 6.52
C ASN A 79 -4.96 -0.74 5.93
N LEU A 80 -4.62 -1.19 4.71
CA LEU A 80 -3.42 -0.76 4.01
C LEU A 80 -3.45 0.74 3.71
N VAL A 81 -4.56 1.26 3.17
CA VAL A 81 -4.72 2.69 2.88
C VAL A 81 -4.58 3.54 4.15
N GLU A 82 -5.18 3.11 5.26
CA GLU A 82 -5.05 3.78 6.55
C GLU A 82 -3.59 3.77 7.06
N ALA A 83 -2.89 2.64 6.94
CA ALA A 83 -1.49 2.54 7.32
C ALA A 83 -0.58 3.45 6.48
N VAL A 84 -0.80 3.51 5.16
CA VAL A 84 -0.05 4.40 4.25
C VAL A 84 -0.33 5.86 4.60
N LYS A 85 -1.58 6.22 4.89
CA LYS A 85 -1.96 7.57 5.31
C LYS A 85 -1.27 7.97 6.62
N LEU A 86 -1.30 7.10 7.63
CA LEU A 86 -0.61 7.31 8.90
C LEU A 86 0.90 7.47 8.70
N TYR A 87 1.52 6.65 7.85
CA TYR A 87 2.93 6.78 7.50
C TYR A 87 3.25 8.16 6.89
N SER A 88 2.43 8.62 5.94
CA SER A 88 2.57 9.94 5.32
C SER A 88 2.40 11.09 6.32
N GLU A 89 1.40 11.02 7.21
CA GLU A 89 1.17 12.01 8.26
C GLU A 89 2.36 12.13 9.22
N LYS A 90 2.93 10.99 9.64
CA LYS A 90 4.11 10.96 10.52
C LYS A 90 5.34 11.54 9.83
N ARG A 91 5.49 11.28 8.53
CA ARG A 91 6.59 11.82 7.72
C ARG A 91 6.50 13.34 7.57
N GLU A 92 5.30 13.90 7.42
CA GLU A 92 5.12 15.36 7.40
C GLU A 92 5.45 15.98 8.77
N ARG A 93 5.06 15.34 9.89
CA ARG A 93 5.47 15.80 11.24
C ARG A 93 6.99 15.82 11.43
N VAL A 94 7.70 14.81 10.93
CA VAL A 94 9.18 14.81 10.97
C VAL A 94 9.75 15.96 10.15
N LYS A 95 9.17 16.25 8.98
CA LYS A 95 9.59 17.39 8.15
C LYS A 95 9.33 18.74 8.83
N GLU A 96 8.25 18.88 9.60
CA GLU A 96 7.99 20.07 10.42
C GLU A 96 9.07 20.28 11.48
N ILE A 97 9.50 19.22 12.15
CA ILE A 97 10.60 19.25 13.13
C ILE A 97 11.93 19.64 12.44
N VAL A 98 12.23 19.02 11.29
CA VAL A 98 13.50 19.23 10.58
C VAL A 98 13.57 20.62 9.91
N LYS A 99 12.46 21.25 9.54
CA LYS A 99 12.46 22.61 8.96
C LYS A 99 13.12 23.64 9.88
N ASN A 100 13.08 23.44 11.19
CA ASN A 100 13.69 24.33 12.17
C ASN A 100 15.22 24.19 12.30
N HIS A 101 15.87 23.32 11.52
CA HIS A 101 17.32 23.06 11.56
C HIS A 101 18.24 24.27 11.26
N LEU A 102 17.66 25.40 10.86
CA LEU A 102 18.33 26.69 10.70
C LEU A 102 17.74 27.65 11.73
N ALA A 103 18.13 27.47 12.99
CA ALA A 103 17.80 28.42 14.04
C ALA A 103 18.90 29.49 14.09
N VAL A 104 18.53 30.75 13.88
CA VAL A 104 19.40 31.89 14.21
C VAL A 104 19.09 32.27 15.64
N GLN A 105 19.88 31.77 16.59
CA GLN A 105 19.89 32.29 17.95
C GLN A 105 21.13 33.17 18.12
N GLU A 106 20.93 34.41 18.58
CA GLU A 106 22.00 35.34 18.96
C GLU A 106 23.06 35.62 17.87
N GLY A 107 22.67 35.59 16.58
CA GLY A 107 23.57 35.86 15.46
C GLY A 107 24.51 34.70 15.10
N VAL A 108 24.37 33.53 15.74
CA VAL A 108 25.05 32.30 15.37
C VAL A 108 24.09 31.42 14.58
N ILE A 109 24.49 31.03 13.37
CA ILE A 109 23.78 30.02 12.57
C ILE A 109 24.21 28.67 13.11
N THR A 110 23.34 27.99 13.86
CA THR A 110 23.54 26.59 14.23
C THR A 110 22.86 25.71 13.18
N SER A 111 23.60 24.77 12.59
CA SER A 111 23.04 23.74 11.71
C SER A 111 22.96 22.43 12.48
N GLY A 112 21.75 22.04 12.88
CA GLY A 112 21.52 20.80 13.60
C GLY A 112 20.21 20.83 14.37
N LEU A 113 19.66 19.64 14.64
CA LEU A 113 18.51 19.50 15.52
C LEU A 113 18.94 19.77 16.96
N THR A 114 18.13 20.52 17.70
CA THR A 114 18.24 20.65 19.16
C THR A 114 17.98 19.30 19.84
N LYS A 115 18.36 19.15 21.12
CA LYS A 115 18.11 17.91 21.87
C LYS A 115 16.61 17.63 22.01
N GLU A 116 15.83 18.70 22.13
CA GLU A 116 14.38 18.68 22.24
C GLU A 116 13.75 18.19 20.93
N GLU A 117 14.19 18.72 19.78
CA GLU A 117 13.74 18.28 18.46
C GLU A 117 14.12 16.82 18.18
N LEU A 118 15.34 16.41 18.55
CA LEU A 118 15.78 15.02 18.45
C LEU A 118 14.87 14.09 19.29
N SER A 119 14.54 14.51 20.52
CA SER A 119 13.69 13.75 21.43
C SER A 119 12.25 13.61 20.92
N GLN A 120 11.74 14.63 20.21
CA GLN A 120 10.42 14.59 19.57
C GLN A 120 10.42 13.74 18.30
N MET A 121 11.54 13.71 17.56
CA MET A 121 11.68 12.96 16.32
C MET A 121 11.79 11.44 16.57
N LEU A 122 12.52 11.02 17.60
CA LEU A 122 12.80 9.61 17.87
C LEU A 122 11.55 8.69 17.90
N PRO A 123 10.45 9.01 18.62
CA PRO A 123 9.25 8.17 18.59
C PRO A 123 8.61 8.09 17.20
N LEU A 124 8.66 9.18 16.41
CA LEU A 124 8.16 9.18 15.04
C LEU A 124 9.00 8.27 14.13
N GLU A 125 10.34 8.26 14.30
CA GLU A 125 11.21 7.36 13.54
C GLU A 125 10.85 5.88 13.79
N ILE A 126 10.60 5.52 15.06
CA ILE A 126 10.23 4.14 15.45
C ILE A 126 8.86 3.77 14.87
N GLU A 127 7.87 4.65 14.98
CA GLU A 127 6.53 4.41 14.43
C GLU A 127 6.57 4.27 12.91
N MET A 128 7.28 5.15 12.21
CA MET A 128 7.43 5.08 10.74
C MET A 128 8.14 3.80 10.30
N GLU A 129 9.19 3.38 11.01
CA GLU A 129 9.90 2.13 10.74
C GLU A 129 8.98 0.92 10.90
N SER A 130 8.12 0.92 11.93
CA SER A 130 7.12 -0.12 12.15
C SER A 130 6.06 -0.13 11.05
N LEU A 131 5.52 1.04 10.71
CA LEU A 131 4.50 1.21 9.67
C LEU A 131 5.01 0.74 8.31
N ILE A 132 6.21 1.13 7.88
CA ILE A 132 6.72 0.72 6.57
C ILE A 132 6.99 -0.78 6.48
N LYS A 133 7.40 -1.43 7.58
CA LYS A 133 7.51 -2.89 7.64
C LYS A 133 6.15 -3.56 7.49
N SER A 134 5.15 -3.07 8.23
CA SER A 134 3.77 -3.57 8.16
C SER A 134 3.17 -3.40 6.75
N ILE A 135 3.32 -2.21 6.15
CA ILE A 135 2.86 -1.91 4.79
C ILE A 135 3.45 -2.91 3.79
N ARG A 136 4.75 -3.19 3.86
CA ARG A 136 5.39 -4.14 2.93
C ARG A 136 4.85 -5.56 3.04
N VAL A 137 4.52 -6.00 4.25
CA VAL A 137 3.88 -7.31 4.48
C VAL A 137 2.47 -7.30 3.91
N MET A 138 1.64 -6.32 4.31
CA MET A 138 0.25 -6.20 3.84
C MET A 138 0.15 -6.12 2.30
N VAL A 139 1.06 -5.39 1.66
CA VAL A 139 1.12 -5.28 0.20
C VAL A 139 1.36 -6.63 -0.46
N SER A 140 2.23 -7.46 0.11
CA SER A 140 2.53 -8.79 -0.46
C SER A 140 1.32 -9.71 -0.35
N ASP A 141 0.71 -9.76 0.84
CA ASP A 141 -0.48 -10.58 1.12
C ASP A 141 -1.68 -10.14 0.26
N LEU A 142 -1.88 -8.84 0.09
CA LEU A 142 -2.97 -8.27 -0.70
C LEU A 142 -2.81 -8.49 -2.20
N ILE A 143 -1.59 -8.61 -2.72
CA ILE A 143 -1.38 -8.97 -4.13
C ILE A 143 -1.88 -10.39 -4.36
N GLU A 144 -1.47 -11.36 -3.53
CA GLU A 144 -1.91 -12.75 -3.66
C GLU A 144 -3.42 -12.88 -3.57
N LEU A 145 -4.03 -12.19 -2.59
CA LEU A 145 -5.48 -12.18 -2.42
C LEU A 145 -6.19 -11.46 -3.56
N GLY A 146 -5.65 -10.34 -4.02
CA GLY A 146 -6.18 -9.54 -5.12
C GLY A 146 -6.16 -10.30 -6.44
N GLU A 147 -5.10 -11.06 -6.71
CA GLU A 147 -5.00 -11.96 -7.85
C GLU A 147 -6.05 -13.08 -7.76
N LEU A 148 -6.17 -13.73 -6.60
CA LEU A 148 -7.15 -14.81 -6.40
C LEU A 148 -8.57 -14.33 -6.68
N VAL A 149 -8.94 -13.17 -6.15
CA VAL A 149 -10.29 -12.60 -6.36
C VAL A 149 -10.47 -12.12 -7.80
N THR A 150 -9.49 -11.40 -8.36
CA THR A 150 -9.61 -10.83 -9.71
C THR A 150 -9.69 -11.92 -10.78
N PHE A 151 -8.87 -12.97 -10.67
CA PHE A 151 -8.80 -14.04 -11.65
C PHE A 151 -9.77 -15.19 -11.36
N GLY A 152 -10.27 -15.34 -10.13
CA GLY A 152 -11.19 -16.41 -9.74
C GLY A 152 -12.64 -16.19 -10.19
N ILE A 153 -13.07 -14.95 -10.39
CA ILE A 153 -14.49 -14.66 -10.67
C ILE A 153 -14.92 -15.12 -12.07
N GLY A 154 -14.08 -14.93 -13.09
CA GLY A 154 -14.37 -15.38 -14.45
C GLY A 154 -14.68 -16.89 -14.54
N PRO A 155 -13.77 -17.77 -14.07
CA PRO A 155 -13.98 -19.21 -14.01
C PRO A 155 -15.25 -19.65 -13.27
N GLU A 156 -15.51 -19.10 -12.08
CA GLU A 156 -16.69 -19.49 -11.29
C GLU A 156 -18.00 -19.05 -11.95
N MET A 157 -18.00 -17.88 -12.59
CA MET A 157 -19.17 -17.40 -13.34
C MET A 157 -19.45 -18.26 -14.59
N ARG A 158 -18.41 -18.65 -15.34
CA ARG A 158 -18.57 -19.59 -16.47
C ARG A 158 -19.17 -20.92 -16.02
N LYS A 159 -18.67 -21.46 -14.91
CA LYS A 159 -19.15 -22.71 -14.32
C LYS A 159 -20.60 -22.61 -13.87
N PHE A 160 -20.99 -21.49 -13.25
CA PHE A 160 -22.36 -21.29 -12.77
C PHE A 160 -23.37 -21.09 -13.90
N PHE A 161 -23.06 -20.24 -14.89
CA PHE A 161 -23.97 -19.97 -16.00
C PHE A 161 -23.90 -21.01 -17.12
N GLY A 162 -22.88 -21.88 -17.13
CA GLY A 162 -22.65 -22.85 -18.20
C GLY A 162 -22.29 -22.17 -19.53
N THR A 163 -21.74 -20.96 -19.49
CA THR A 163 -21.38 -20.18 -20.70
C THR A 163 -19.89 -19.87 -20.74
N ASN A 164 -19.37 -19.64 -21.96
CA ASN A 164 -18.00 -19.16 -22.17
C ASN A 164 -17.93 -17.62 -22.30
N ASP A 165 -19.05 -16.94 -22.12
CA ASP A 165 -19.19 -15.50 -22.40
C ASP A 165 -18.52 -14.62 -21.34
N PHE A 166 -18.27 -15.17 -20.14
CA PHE A 166 -17.52 -14.46 -19.11
C PHE A 166 -16.03 -14.41 -19.46
N PRO A 167 -15.34 -13.26 -19.31
CA PRO A 167 -13.92 -13.16 -19.62
C PRO A 167 -13.05 -13.99 -18.66
N LEU A 168 -12.02 -14.64 -19.21
CA LEU A 168 -10.91 -15.19 -18.42
C LEU A 168 -9.75 -14.22 -18.51
N PHE A 169 -9.37 -13.66 -17.37
CA PHE A 169 -8.17 -12.85 -17.27
C PHE A 169 -7.01 -13.79 -16.94
N GLU A 170 -5.96 -13.81 -17.78
CA GLU A 170 -4.76 -14.61 -17.52
C GLU A 170 -3.76 -13.82 -16.68
N LYS A 171 -3.19 -14.45 -15.65
CA LYS A 171 -2.12 -13.87 -14.84
C LYS A 171 -0.88 -13.63 -15.72
N GLY A 172 -0.47 -12.37 -15.88
CA GLY A 172 0.78 -11.99 -16.56
C GLY A 172 0.65 -11.61 -18.04
N LYS A 173 -0.55 -11.59 -18.64
CA LYS A 173 -0.76 -10.94 -19.93
C LYS A 173 -1.20 -9.50 -19.69
N SER A 174 -0.26 -8.57 -19.81
CA SER A 174 -0.59 -7.17 -20.08
C SER A 174 -1.56 -7.14 -21.27
N PRO A 175 -2.63 -6.32 -21.28
CA PRO A 175 -3.40 -6.13 -22.49
C PRO A 175 -2.42 -5.67 -23.56
N ALA A 176 -2.24 -6.52 -24.58
CA ALA A 176 -1.37 -6.23 -25.70
C ALA A 176 -1.84 -4.93 -26.36
N GLU A 177 -0.84 -4.16 -26.80
CA GLU A 177 -0.92 -2.94 -27.60
C GLU A 177 -1.95 -3.00 -28.74
#